data_AF-A0AA36N9L5-F1
#
_entry.id   AF-A0AA36N9L5-F1
#
_cell.length_a   1.000
_cell.length_b   1.000
_cell.length_c   1.000
_cell.angle_alpha   90.00
_cell.angle_beta   90.00
_cell.angle_gamma   90.00
#
_symmetry.space_group_name_H-M   'P 1'
#
loop_
_entity.id
_entity.type
_entity.pdbx_description
1 polymer ?
#
loop_
_entity_poly.entity_id
_entity_poly.type
_entity_poly.pdbx_seq_one_letter_code
_entity_poly.pdbx_strand_id
1 'polypeptide(L)'
;MEDEQEEEPPYEDPGQQVATAGNSFVHALADVLTHLSSLRPPATGQRVTKFHSVRPPLLPIRDYLFRIAKYFQCSRECFVLCLVYIDRIVKLHPDFTICSLNIHRLLVTSVMLAVKFFDDVYYSNAYYAKVGGVRTKEVNALESHFLQLIEWKLHVTPEEFDQYRSHVCTVGAASRMNAEETVG
;
A
#
# COMPACT_ATOMS: atom_id res chain seq x y z
N MET A 1 29.42 -46.05 31.13
CA MET A 1 29.39 -44.60 30.85
C MET A 1 28.87 -44.51 29.44
N GLU A 2 27.55 -44.57 29.32
CA GLU A 2 26.86 -44.30 28.06
C GLU A 2 26.65 -42.80 28.08
N ASP A 3 27.30 -42.09 27.16
CA ASP A 3 27.10 -40.67 26.97
C ASP A 3 25.67 -40.48 26.44
N GLU A 4 24.77 -40.05 27.32
CA GLU A 4 23.45 -39.57 26.95
C GLU A 4 23.63 -38.35 26.05
N GLN A 5 23.42 -38.53 24.74
CA GLN A 5 23.32 -37.43 23.80
C GLN A 5 22.04 -36.66 24.11
N GLU A 6 22.18 -35.53 24.81
CA GLU A 6 21.13 -34.53 24.95
C GLU A 6 20.80 -33.99 23.53
N GLU A 7 19.71 -34.46 22.95
CA GLU A 7 19.12 -33.85 21.75
C GLU A 7 18.65 -32.43 22.11
N GLU A 8 19.36 -31.41 21.64
CA GLU A 8 18.87 -30.03 21.73
C GLU A 8 17.51 -29.91 21.04
N PRO A 9 16.53 -29.21 21.63
CA PRO A 9 15.23 -29.02 21.01
C PRO A 9 15.38 -28.28 19.67
N PRO A 10 14.49 -28.53 18.69
CA PRO A 10 14.50 -27.79 17.43
C PRO A 10 14.43 -26.29 17.70
N TYR A 11 15.32 -25.52 17.07
CA TYR A 11 15.26 -24.06 17.09
C TYR A 11 13.93 -23.61 16.46
N GLU A 12 13.01 -23.11 17.28
CA GLU A 12 11.81 -22.41 16.82
C GLU A 12 12.22 -20.98 16.44
N ASP A 13 12.25 -20.67 15.14
CA ASP A 13 12.45 -19.31 14.65
C ASP A 13 11.29 -18.41 15.13
N PRO A 14 11.55 -17.40 15.99
CA PRO A 14 10.52 -16.47 16.46
C PRO A 14 9.88 -15.64 15.33
N GLY A 15 10.46 -15.66 14.12
CA GLY A 15 9.99 -14.91 12.96
C GLY A 15 8.77 -15.50 12.23
N GLN A 16 8.30 -16.70 12.56
CA GLN A 16 7.35 -17.43 11.71
C GLN A 16 5.85 -17.28 12.07
N GLN A 17 5.45 -16.20 12.74
CA GLN A 17 4.03 -15.83 12.86
C GLN A 17 3.78 -14.39 12.38
N VAL A 18 4.42 -13.97 11.29
CA VAL A 18 4.02 -12.71 10.64
C VAL A 18 2.68 -12.96 9.95
N ALA A 19 1.65 -12.26 10.40
CA ALA A 19 0.31 -12.40 9.86
C ALA A 19 0.30 -11.97 8.38
N THR A 20 0.28 -12.95 7.47
CA THR A 20 0.39 -12.67 6.03
C THR A 20 -0.85 -11.96 5.50
N ALA A 21 -0.68 -11.03 4.56
CA ALA A 21 -1.80 -10.33 3.94
C ALA A 21 -2.46 -11.21 2.86
N GLY A 22 -3.54 -11.92 3.21
CA GLY A 22 -4.24 -12.84 2.31
C GLY A 22 -4.81 -12.21 1.03
N ASN A 23 -5.29 -13.04 0.10
CA ASN A 23 -5.84 -12.58 -1.20
C ASN A 23 -6.98 -11.55 -1.05
N SER A 24 -7.79 -11.69 0.00
CA SER A 24 -8.87 -10.78 0.38
C SER A 24 -8.40 -9.36 0.72
N PHE A 25 -7.16 -9.19 1.21
CA PHE A 25 -6.64 -7.90 1.65
C PHE A 25 -6.59 -6.87 0.52
N VAL A 26 -6.06 -7.24 -0.66
CA VAL A 26 -5.98 -6.32 -1.81
C VAL A 26 -7.36 -5.89 -2.28
N HIS A 27 -8.37 -6.75 -2.18
CA HIS A 27 -9.75 -6.35 -2.45
C HIS A 27 -10.26 -5.35 -1.43
N ALA A 28 -10.07 -5.61 -0.13
CA ALA A 28 -10.49 -4.68 0.92
C ALA A 28 -9.77 -3.32 0.81
N LEU A 29 -8.47 -3.33 0.51
CA LEU A 29 -7.69 -2.13 0.27
C LEU A 29 -8.21 -1.34 -0.93
N ALA A 30 -8.59 -2.01 -2.03
CA ALA A 30 -9.19 -1.35 -3.18
C ALA A 30 -10.45 -0.56 -2.77
N ASP A 31 -11.27 -1.12 -1.89
CA ASP A 31 -12.53 -0.54 -1.46
C ASP A 31 -12.30 0.68 -0.57
N VAL A 32 -11.36 0.55 0.38
CA VAL A 32 -10.92 1.66 1.22
C VAL A 32 -10.37 2.80 0.37
N LEU A 33 -9.45 2.54 -0.57
CA LEU A 33 -8.86 3.58 -1.42
C LEU A 33 -9.89 4.22 -2.36
N THR A 34 -10.82 3.43 -2.89
CA THR A 34 -11.91 3.95 -3.74
C THR A 34 -12.79 4.91 -2.93
N HIS A 35 -13.20 4.49 -1.73
CA HIS A 35 -14.00 5.33 -0.83
C HIS A 35 -13.26 6.60 -0.41
N LEU A 36 -11.97 6.50 -0.04
CA LEU A 36 -11.14 7.67 0.29
C LEU A 36 -11.08 8.68 -0.86
N SER A 37 -11.00 8.21 -2.10
CA SER A 37 -10.95 9.08 -3.27
C SER A 37 -12.28 9.76 -3.61
N SER A 38 -13.42 9.19 -3.19
CA SER A 38 -14.76 9.72 -3.45
C SER A 38 -15.28 10.63 -2.34
N LEU A 39 -14.79 10.49 -1.10
CA LEU A 39 -15.26 11.25 0.06
C LEU A 39 -14.98 12.75 -0.02
N ARG A 40 -13.96 13.17 -0.76
CA ARG A 40 -13.52 14.57 -0.79
C ARG A 40 -13.46 15.06 -2.23
N PRO A 41 -14.37 15.98 -2.65
CA PRO A 41 -14.18 16.68 -3.90
C PRO A 41 -12.86 17.46 -3.84
N PRO A 42 -12.17 17.67 -4.98
CA PRO A 42 -10.97 18.50 -5.00
C PRO A 42 -11.33 19.89 -4.47
N ALA A 43 -10.83 20.23 -3.28
CA ALA A 43 -11.18 21.47 -2.61
C ALA A 43 -10.63 22.65 -3.42
N THR A 44 -11.44 23.69 -3.60
CA THR A 44 -10.98 24.93 -4.21
C THR A 44 -9.91 25.56 -3.31
N GLY A 45 -8.66 25.63 -3.80
CA GLY A 45 -7.50 26.13 -3.04
C GLY A 45 -6.51 25.07 -2.54
N GLN A 46 -6.71 23.80 -2.89
CA GLN A 46 -5.77 22.73 -2.54
C GLN A 46 -4.40 22.95 -3.19
N ARG A 47 -3.32 22.83 -2.41
CA ARG A 47 -1.96 22.90 -2.98
C ARG A 47 -1.77 21.74 -3.95
N VAL A 48 -1.59 22.08 -5.23
CA VAL A 48 -1.29 21.10 -6.28
C VAL A 48 0.07 20.48 -5.97
N THR A 49 0.08 19.17 -5.75
CA THR A 49 1.29 18.37 -5.52
C THR A 49 1.74 17.69 -6.81
N LYS A 50 2.97 17.15 -6.84
CA LYS A 50 3.45 16.36 -8.00
C LYS A 50 2.58 15.12 -8.28
N PHE A 51 1.82 14.66 -7.29
CA PHE A 51 0.90 13.53 -7.44
C PHE A 51 -0.39 13.88 -8.19
N HIS A 52 -0.72 15.15 -8.39
CA HIS A 52 -1.94 15.52 -9.10
C HIS A 52 -1.81 15.33 -10.61
N SER A 53 -2.72 14.54 -11.17
CA SER A 53 -2.91 14.40 -12.61
C SER A 53 -3.74 15.56 -13.16
N VAL A 54 -3.56 15.90 -14.45
CA VAL A 54 -4.34 16.94 -15.13
C VAL A 54 -5.83 16.57 -15.20
N ARG A 55 -6.11 15.27 -15.31
CA ARG A 55 -7.45 14.68 -15.38
C ARG A 55 -7.45 13.36 -14.59
N PRO A 56 -8.60 12.95 -14.02
CA PRO A 56 -8.70 11.64 -13.39
C PRO A 56 -8.38 10.54 -14.42
N PRO A 57 -7.53 9.56 -14.08
CA PRO A 57 -7.31 8.41 -14.95
C PRO A 57 -8.60 7.64 -15.21
N LEU A 58 -8.75 7.10 -16.43
CA LEU A 58 -9.94 6.34 -16.84
C LEU A 58 -10.04 4.97 -16.18
N LEU A 59 -8.91 4.41 -15.75
CA LEU A 59 -8.85 3.12 -15.08
C LEU A 59 -9.26 3.28 -13.62
N PRO A 60 -10.31 2.61 -13.13
CA PRO A 60 -10.71 2.68 -11.73
C PRO A 60 -9.60 2.25 -10.77
N ILE A 61 -9.62 2.77 -9.54
CA ILE A 61 -8.59 2.49 -8.52
C ILE A 61 -8.46 1.00 -8.23
N ARG A 62 -9.61 0.32 -8.11
CA ARG A 62 -9.67 -1.12 -7.89
C ARG A 62 -8.94 -1.90 -8.99
N ASP A 63 -9.21 -1.60 -10.26
CA ASP A 63 -8.56 -2.27 -11.39
C ASP A 63 -7.07 -1.92 -11.51
N TYR A 64 -6.72 -0.67 -11.18
CA TYR A 64 -5.34 -0.23 -11.14
C TYR A 64 -4.54 -0.93 -10.03
N LEU A 65 -5.14 -1.12 -8.85
CA LEU A 65 -4.53 -1.87 -7.76
C LEU A 65 -4.32 -3.34 -8.12
N PHE A 66 -5.29 -3.99 -8.77
CA PHE A 66 -5.12 -5.38 -9.23
C PHE A 66 -4.04 -5.50 -10.31
N ARG A 67 -3.95 -4.53 -11.22
CA ARG A 67 -2.85 -4.47 -12.18
C ARG A 67 -1.49 -4.39 -11.46
N ILE A 68 -1.36 -3.52 -10.46
CA ILE A 68 -0.14 -3.43 -9.65
C ILE A 68 0.15 -4.76 -8.97
N ALA A 69 -0.81 -5.35 -8.25
CA ALA A 69 -0.65 -6.63 -7.56
C ALA A 69 -0.27 -7.79 -8.47
N LYS A 70 -0.75 -7.80 -9.72
CA LYS A 70 -0.41 -8.84 -10.69
C LYS A 70 0.99 -8.71 -11.26
N TYR A 71 1.45 -7.48 -11.52
CA TYR A 71 2.65 -7.25 -12.33
C TYR A 71 3.84 -6.67 -11.56
N PHE A 72 3.66 -6.12 -10.35
CA PHE A 72 4.80 -5.65 -9.54
C PHE A 72 5.67 -6.80 -9.00
N GLN A 73 5.12 -8.02 -8.96
CA GLN A 73 5.79 -9.21 -8.41
C GLN A 73 6.37 -8.95 -7.02
N CYS A 74 5.52 -8.47 -6.11
CA CYS A 74 5.89 -8.13 -4.74
C CYS A 74 5.11 -8.92 -3.70
N SER A 75 5.62 -8.90 -2.47
CA SER A 75 4.95 -9.48 -1.30
C SER A 75 3.64 -8.76 -1.00
N ARG A 76 2.72 -9.43 -0.30
CA ARG A 76 1.40 -8.87 -0.01
C ARG A 76 1.47 -7.80 1.08
N GLU A 77 2.47 -7.93 1.92
CA GLU A 77 2.87 -7.04 3.01
C GLU A 77 3.14 -5.62 2.47
N CYS A 78 3.68 -5.51 1.25
CA CYS A 78 3.87 -4.23 0.58
C CYS A 78 2.58 -3.42 0.40
N PHE A 79 1.42 -4.06 0.28
CA PHE A 79 0.14 -3.36 0.21
C PHE A 79 -0.32 -2.81 1.56
N VAL A 80 0.03 -3.47 2.66
CA VAL A 80 -0.20 -2.93 4.01
C VAL A 80 0.71 -1.72 4.23
N LEU A 81 2.01 -1.87 3.94
CA LEU A 81 2.99 -0.78 4.07
C LEU A 81 2.62 0.44 3.21
N CYS A 82 2.13 0.22 2.00
CA CYS A 82 1.60 1.27 1.14
C CYS A 82 0.53 2.12 1.85
N LEU A 83 -0.42 1.49 2.56
CA LEU A 83 -1.46 2.20 3.29
C LEU A 83 -0.87 3.02 4.44
N VAL A 84 0.06 2.44 5.21
CA VAL A 84 0.79 3.14 6.27
C VAL A 84 1.48 4.38 5.72
N TYR A 85 2.15 4.26 4.58
CA TYR A 85 2.88 5.37 3.95
C TYR A 85 1.97 6.49 3.47
N ILE A 86 0.82 6.14 2.89
CA ILE A 86 -0.20 7.13 2.48
C ILE A 86 -0.76 7.85 3.72
N ASP A 87 -1.08 7.12 4.79
CA ASP A 87 -1.61 7.69 6.02
C ASP A 87 -0.59 8.62 6.72
N ARG A 88 0.70 8.25 6.71
CA ARG A 88 1.79 9.12 7.20
C ARG A 88 1.84 10.46 6.47
N ILE A 89 1.66 10.49 5.14
CA ILE A 89 1.59 11.76 4.38
C ILE A 89 0.43 12.62 4.89
N VAL A 90 -0.76 12.04 5.05
CA VAL A 90 -1.95 12.78 5.50
C VAL A 90 -1.78 13.30 6.93
N LYS A 91 -1.13 12.53 7.82
CA LYS A 91 -0.84 12.93 9.20
C LYS A 91 0.21 14.04 9.28
N LEU A 92 1.28 13.96 8.49
CA LEU A 92 2.35 14.96 8.48
C LEU A 92 1.97 16.24 7.73
N HIS A 93 1.05 16.15 6.76
CA HIS A 93 0.63 17.27 5.92
C HIS A 93 -0.90 17.40 5.95
N PRO A 94 -1.49 18.11 6.92
CA PRO A 94 -2.94 18.29 7.02
C PRO A 94 -3.59 18.93 5.78
N ASP A 95 -2.82 19.73 5.03
CA ASP A 95 -3.25 20.33 3.77
C ASP A 95 -3.28 19.33 2.60
N PHE A 96 -2.67 18.15 2.78
CA PHE A 96 -2.64 17.10 1.77
C PHE A 96 -3.94 16.31 1.81
N THR A 97 -4.72 16.43 0.74
CA THR A 97 -5.98 15.69 0.60
C THR A 97 -5.89 14.67 -0.52
N ILE A 98 -6.31 13.45 -0.23
CA ILE A 98 -6.43 12.39 -1.23
C ILE A 98 -7.70 12.63 -2.06
N CYS A 99 -7.57 12.56 -3.39
CA CYS A 99 -8.67 12.72 -4.32
C CYS A 99 -8.42 11.88 -5.59
N SER A 100 -9.42 11.77 -6.46
CA SER A 100 -9.35 11.01 -7.72
C SER A 100 -8.24 11.45 -8.69
N LEU A 101 -7.67 12.65 -8.51
CA LEU A 101 -6.57 13.15 -9.34
C LEU A 101 -5.18 12.66 -8.88
N ASN A 102 -5.03 12.33 -7.60
CA ASN A 102 -3.72 12.04 -7.01
C ASN A 102 -3.53 10.58 -6.58
N ILE A 103 -4.61 9.87 -6.28
CA ILE A 103 -4.55 8.55 -5.68
C ILE A 103 -3.80 7.52 -6.55
N HIS A 104 -3.92 7.54 -7.88
CA HIS A 104 -3.18 6.60 -8.75
C HIS A 104 -1.67 6.80 -8.63
N ARG A 105 -1.20 8.05 -8.67
CA ARG A 105 0.24 8.35 -8.56
C ARG A 105 0.76 8.09 -7.16
N LEU A 106 -0.05 8.35 -6.14
CA LEU A 106 0.29 7.98 -4.76
C LEU A 106 0.45 6.46 -4.65
N LEU A 107 -0.54 5.70 -5.10
CA LEU A 107 -0.58 4.25 -4.97
C LEU A 107 0.62 3.56 -5.65
N VAL A 108 0.92 3.91 -6.90
CA VAL A 108 2.06 3.29 -7.60
C VAL A 108 3.39 3.61 -6.92
N THR A 109 3.53 4.84 -6.40
CA THR A 109 4.76 5.29 -5.76
C THR A 109 4.92 4.66 -4.37
N SER A 110 3.84 4.60 -3.59
CA SER A 110 3.86 4.02 -2.24
C SER A 110 4.12 2.52 -2.27
N VAL A 111 3.48 1.77 -3.19
CA VAL A 111 3.76 0.35 -3.36
C VAL A 111 5.20 0.16 -3.83
N MET A 112 5.68 0.90 -4.83
CA MET A 112 7.07 0.81 -5.28
C MET A 112 8.08 1.03 -4.15
N LEU A 113 7.87 2.03 -3.31
CA LEU A 113 8.72 2.28 -2.14
C LEU A 113 8.67 1.14 -1.12
N ALA A 114 7.49 0.59 -0.87
CA ALA A 114 7.34 -0.57 0.01
C ALA A 114 8.13 -1.77 -0.51
N VAL A 115 8.01 -2.10 -1.81
CA VAL A 115 8.76 -3.20 -2.44
C VAL A 115 10.27 -3.00 -2.28
N LYS A 116 10.77 -1.80 -2.59
CA LYS A 116 12.21 -1.50 -2.49
C LYS A 116 12.76 -1.52 -1.07
N PHE A 117 11.91 -1.26 -0.07
CA PHE A 117 12.33 -1.19 1.32
C PHE A 117 12.18 -2.53 2.04
N PHE A 118 11.15 -3.31 1.68
CA PHE A 118 10.76 -4.51 2.40
C PHE A 118 11.11 -5.82 1.68
N ASP A 119 11.01 -5.87 0.35
CA ASP A 119 11.31 -7.09 -0.40
C ASP A 119 12.81 -7.17 -0.75
N ASP A 120 13.41 -8.35 -0.60
CA ASP A 120 14.80 -8.60 -1.00
C ASP A 120 14.99 -8.52 -2.53
N VAL A 121 13.94 -8.84 -3.29
CA VAL A 121 13.95 -8.83 -4.76
C VAL A 121 13.04 -7.72 -5.26
N TYR A 122 13.62 -6.73 -5.94
CA TYR A 122 12.91 -5.61 -6.53
C TYR A 122 13.42 -5.28 -7.93
N TYR A 123 12.63 -4.51 -8.68
CA TYR A 123 12.92 -4.14 -10.06
C TYR A 123 13.31 -2.66 -10.20
N SER A 124 13.78 -2.28 -11.39
CA SER A 124 14.11 -0.89 -11.69
C SER A 124 12.88 0.03 -11.71
N ASN A 125 13.08 1.33 -11.49
CA ASN A 125 12.02 2.32 -11.64
C ASN A 125 11.41 2.33 -13.04
N ALA A 126 12.19 1.98 -14.07
CA ALA A 126 11.69 1.86 -15.43
C ALA A 126 10.63 0.75 -15.56
N TYR A 127 10.83 -0.37 -14.86
CA TYR A 127 9.87 -1.47 -14.80
C TYR A 127 8.58 -1.03 -14.11
N TYR A 128 8.68 -0.48 -12.89
CA TYR A 128 7.50 -0.02 -12.15
C TYR A 128 6.75 1.10 -12.87
N ALA A 129 7.46 2.01 -13.54
CA ALA A 129 6.87 3.05 -14.38
C ALA A 129 6.07 2.46 -15.54
N LYS A 130 6.61 1.46 -16.24
CA LYS A 130 5.91 0.76 -17.33
C LYS A 130 4.63 0.08 -16.83
N VAL A 131 4.73 -0.64 -15.71
CA VAL A 131 3.57 -1.32 -15.11
C VAL A 131 2.55 -0.31 -14.58
N GLY A 132 2.99 0.78 -13.97
CA GLY A 132 2.15 1.85 -13.45
C GLY A 132 1.54 2.76 -14.51
N GLY A 133 2.00 2.70 -15.77
CA GLY A 133 1.54 3.61 -16.82
C GLY A 133 2.00 5.06 -16.62
N VAL A 134 3.12 5.26 -15.93
CA VAL A 134 3.72 6.58 -15.64
C VAL A 134 5.08 6.66 -16.34
N ARG A 135 5.53 7.86 -16.70
CA ARG A 135 6.86 8.01 -17.33
C ARG A 135 7.96 7.72 -16.30
N THR A 136 9.05 7.08 -16.69
CA THR A 136 10.15 6.75 -15.77
C THR A 136 10.73 7.98 -15.07
N LYS A 137 10.95 9.08 -15.80
CA LYS A 137 11.41 10.36 -15.22
C LYS A 137 10.45 10.90 -14.16
N GLU A 138 9.15 10.69 -14.39
CA GLU A 138 8.10 11.13 -13.47
C GLU A 138 8.09 10.25 -12.23
N VAL A 139 8.16 8.91 -12.36
CA VAL A 139 8.28 8.00 -11.21
C VAL A 139 9.51 8.33 -10.35
N ASN A 140 10.66 8.61 -10.95
CA ASN A 140 11.84 9.03 -10.20
C ASN A 140 11.59 10.30 -9.38
N ALA A 141 10.91 11.29 -9.99
CA ALA A 141 10.58 12.54 -9.31
C ALA A 141 9.52 12.36 -8.22
N LEU A 142 8.55 11.46 -8.44
CA LEU A 142 7.53 11.10 -7.46
C LEU A 142 8.15 10.35 -6.28
N GLU A 143 9.07 9.42 -6.54
CA GLU A 143 9.79 8.66 -5.52
C GLU A 143 10.51 9.59 -4.53
N SER A 144 11.39 10.46 -5.04
CA SER A 144 12.12 11.40 -4.18
C SER A 144 11.17 12.34 -3.42
N HIS A 145 10.09 12.79 -4.07
CA HIS A 145 9.12 13.67 -3.43
C HIS A 145 8.31 12.95 -2.34
N PHE A 146 7.93 11.69 -2.57
CA PHE A 146 7.21 10.88 -1.59
C PHE A 146 8.08 10.67 -0.34
N LEU A 147 9.35 10.31 -0.52
CA LEU A 147 10.32 10.12 0.57
C LEU A 147 10.48 11.40 1.41
N GLN A 148 10.52 12.56 0.76
CA GLN A 148 10.52 13.86 1.45
C GLN A 148 9.24 14.09 2.26
N LEU A 149 8.07 13.75 1.72
CA LEU A 149 6.79 13.94 2.42
C LEU A 149 6.67 13.09 3.69
N ILE A 150 7.24 11.88 3.70
CA ILE A 150 7.25 11.00 4.89
C ILE A 150 8.49 11.20 5.77
N GLU A 151 9.33 12.21 5.49
CA GLU A 151 10.58 12.46 6.21
C GLU A 151 11.50 11.23 6.28
N TRP A 152 11.52 10.42 5.21
CA TRP A 152 12.28 9.16 5.13
C TRP A 152 11.89 8.09 6.17
N LYS A 153 10.76 8.26 6.88
CA LYS A 153 10.24 7.30 7.84
C LYS A 153 9.54 6.17 7.09
N LEU A 154 10.30 5.19 6.61
CA LEU A 154 9.80 3.98 5.94
C LEU A 154 9.65 2.77 6.88
N HIS A 155 10.38 2.76 7.99
CA HIS A 155 10.29 1.70 8.98
C HIS A 155 8.88 1.66 9.59
N VAL A 156 8.29 0.47 9.65
CA VAL A 156 6.97 0.17 10.23
C VAL A 156 7.19 -0.94 11.24
N THR A 157 6.72 -0.75 12.47
CA THR A 157 6.86 -1.79 13.50
C THR A 157 5.84 -2.91 13.25
N PRO A 158 6.07 -4.14 13.75
CA PRO A 158 5.10 -5.23 13.63
C PRO A 158 3.73 -4.86 14.20
N GLU A 159 3.69 -4.12 15.31
CA GLU A 159 2.45 -3.68 15.94
C GLU A 159 1.68 -2.69 15.06
N GLU A 160 2.38 -1.73 14.44
CA GLU A 160 1.78 -0.80 13.49
C GLU A 160 1.26 -1.60 12.27
N PHE A 161 2.07 -2.49 11.71
CA PHE A 161 1.67 -3.33 10.58
C PHE A 161 0.37 -4.11 10.86
N ASP A 162 0.30 -4.80 11.99
CA ASP A 162 -0.86 -5.61 12.37
C ASP A 162 -2.12 -4.78 12.62
N GLN A 163 -1.97 -3.58 13.17
CA GLN A 163 -3.09 -2.64 13.33
C GLN A 163 -3.70 -2.26 11.98
N TYR A 164 -2.88 -1.83 11.01
CA TYR A 164 -3.39 -1.45 9.68
C TYR A 164 -3.95 -2.65 8.92
N ARG A 165 -3.28 -3.81 9.00
CA ARG A 165 -3.76 -5.05 8.39
C ARG A 165 -5.15 -5.43 8.93
N SER A 166 -5.29 -5.46 10.26
CA SER A 166 -6.54 -5.83 10.92
C SER A 166 -7.66 -4.84 10.63
N HIS A 167 -7.37 -3.53 10.63
CA HIS A 167 -8.36 -2.50 10.33
C HIS A 167 -8.94 -2.66 8.92
N VAL A 168 -8.10 -2.85 7.91
CA VAL A 168 -8.56 -3.06 6.52
C VAL A 168 -9.34 -4.36 6.37
N CYS A 169 -8.91 -5.45 7.02
CA CYS A 169 -9.64 -6.71 7.00
C CYS A 169 -11.05 -6.57 7.59
N THR A 170 -11.19 -5.86 8.72
CA THR A 170 -12.50 -5.60 9.36
C THR A 170 -13.39 -4.74 8.49
N VAL A 171 -12.88 -3.64 7.93
CA VAL A 171 -13.65 -2.76 7.04
C VAL A 171 -14.06 -3.49 5.76
N GLY A 172 -13.16 -4.31 5.21
CA GLY A 172 -13.42 -5.15 4.04
C GLY A 172 -14.48 -6.23 4.29
N ALA A 173 -14.53 -6.80 5.49
CA ALA A 173 -15.56 -7.75 5.89
C ALA A 173 -16.93 -7.08 6.04
N ALA A 174 -17.00 -5.95 6.74
CA ALA A 174 -18.23 -5.18 6.93
C ALA A 174 -18.84 -4.71 5.59
N SER A 175 -18.00 -4.26 4.65
CA SER A 175 -18.45 -3.80 3.32
C SER A 175 -19.04 -4.94 2.48
N ARG A 176 -18.64 -6.19 2.71
CA ARG A 176 -19.18 -7.37 1.99
C ARG A 176 -20.52 -7.82 2.56
N MET A 177 -20.67 -7.80 3.88
CA MET A 177 -21.94 -8.17 4.54
C MET A 177 -23.08 -7.22 4.14
N ASN A 178 -22.81 -5.92 4.03
CA ASN A 178 -23.81 -4.93 3.58
C ASN A 178 -24.23 -5.12 2.11
N ALA A 179 -23.36 -5.68 1.26
CA ALA A 179 -23.67 -5.94 -0.14
C ALA A 179 -24.57 -7.16 -0.34
N GLU A 180 -24.55 -8.13 0.58
CA GLU A 180 -25.37 -9.34 0.53
C GLU A 180 -26.80 -9.09 1.05
N GLU A 181 -27.01 -8.15 1.97
CA GLU A 181 -28.35 -7.78 2.47
C GLU A 181 -29.18 -6.90 1.51
N THR A 182 -28.57 -6.27 0.52
CA THR A 182 -29.28 -5.38 -0.43
C THR A 182 -29.85 -6.15 -1.65
N VAL A 183 -29.60 -7.46 -1.75
CA VAL A 183 -30.05 -8.33 -2.86
C VAL A 183 -31.08 -9.37 -2.38
N GLY A 184 -31.64 -9.19 -1.19
CA GLY A 184 -32.69 -10.04 -0.61
C GLY A 184 -34.10 -9.51 -0.83
#